data_AF-A0A540VZ32-F1
#
_entry.id   AF-A0A540VZ32-F1
#
_cell.length_a   1.000
_cell.length_b   1.000
_cell.length_c   1.000
_cell.angle_alpha   90.00
_cell.angle_beta   90.00
_cell.angle_gamma   90.00
#
_symmetry.space_group_name_H-M   'P 1'
#
loop_
_entity.id
_entity.type
_entity.pdbx_description
1 polymer ?
#
loop_
_entity_poly.entity_id
_entity_poly.type
_entity_poly.pdbx_seq_one_letter_code
_entity_poly.pdbx_strand_id
1 'polypeptide(L)'
;MTSGEEAETPEWPVSCSACGAGIGGLPSGDPCPDCGETERTYLVTAGDTARAEDSAQASVTYVKDRPWQELWRAVLKGLADLEDVAARRIDPPSDWRTLPTEFCKDVWHLKDWLRNDPAVPQVARDSVDGYAKTQPGIALARDVANTSKHLKRNLGQREAYATGGTVTEESASFRIEWTDTKSGVTGTEDALTKARQAVQEWRSFFADHGLDETAA
;
A
#
# COMPACT_ATOMS: atom_id res chain seq x y z
N MET A 1 47.23 -20.30 43.89
CA MET A 1 46.49 -21.46 43.37
C MET A 1 45.05 -21.25 43.76
N THR A 2 44.30 -20.50 42.94
CA THR A 2 42.87 -20.23 43.14
C THR A 2 42.12 -21.20 42.25
N SER A 3 41.47 -22.18 42.90
CA SER A 3 40.48 -23.06 42.30
C SER A 3 39.33 -22.20 41.79
N GLY A 4 39.05 -22.27 40.48
CA GLY A 4 37.83 -21.71 39.92
C GLY A 4 36.68 -22.67 40.19
N GLU A 5 35.66 -22.20 40.91
CA GLU A 5 34.35 -22.83 40.94
C GLU A 5 33.76 -22.76 39.51
N GLU A 6 33.64 -23.91 38.87
CA GLU A 6 32.79 -24.07 37.68
C GLU A 6 31.33 -23.92 38.15
N ALA A 7 30.69 -22.81 37.76
CA ALA A 7 29.26 -22.65 37.93
C ALA A 7 28.55 -23.63 36.99
N GLU A 8 27.94 -24.67 37.55
CA GLU A 8 27.04 -25.55 36.81
C GLU A 8 25.94 -24.73 36.13
N THR A 9 25.89 -24.78 34.80
CA THR A 9 24.77 -24.23 34.02
C THR A 9 23.49 -24.98 34.39
N PRO A 10 22.39 -24.28 34.73
CA PRO A 10 21.13 -24.95 35.01
C PRO A 10 20.63 -25.69 33.76
N GLU A 11 20.48 -27.02 33.86
CA GLU A 11 19.80 -27.82 32.85
C GLU A 11 18.31 -27.46 32.87
N TRP A 12 17.89 -26.62 31.92
CA TRP A 12 16.49 -26.33 31.70
C TRP A 12 15.78 -27.60 31.24
N PRO A 13 14.59 -27.93 31.78
CA PRO A 13 13.81 -29.03 31.25
C PRO A 13 13.37 -28.70 29.82
N VAL A 14 13.94 -29.43 28.86
CA VAL A 14 13.62 -29.35 27.42
C VAL A 14 12.81 -30.57 27.03
N SER A 15 11.68 -30.36 26.35
CA SER A 15 10.90 -31.44 25.75
C SER A 15 10.74 -31.24 24.24
N CYS A 16 10.46 -32.33 23.51
CA CYS A 16 10.09 -32.25 22.10
C CYS A 16 8.72 -31.58 21.97
N SER A 17 8.59 -30.61 21.07
CA SER A 17 7.32 -29.88 20.87
C SER A 17 6.21 -30.73 20.26
N ALA A 18 6.56 -31.77 19.51
CA ALA A 18 5.59 -32.64 18.84
C ALA A 18 5.07 -33.76 19.75
N CYS A 19 5.95 -34.48 20.46
CA CYS A 19 5.55 -35.64 21.27
C CYS A 19 5.66 -35.44 22.79
N GLY A 20 6.26 -34.33 23.24
CA GLY A 20 6.43 -34.03 24.67
C GLY A 20 7.53 -34.83 25.38
N ALA A 21 8.28 -35.68 24.68
CA ALA A 21 9.38 -36.46 25.26
C ALA A 21 10.50 -35.54 25.80
N GLY A 22 11.08 -35.87 26.94
CA GLY A 22 12.20 -35.12 27.52
C GLY A 22 13.47 -35.29 26.69
N ILE A 23 14.05 -34.20 26.24
CA ILE A 23 15.25 -34.16 25.36
C ILE A 23 16.37 -33.26 25.91
N GLY A 24 16.30 -32.91 27.20
CA GLY A 24 17.37 -32.20 27.91
C GLY A 24 18.64 -33.07 27.91
N GLY A 25 19.65 -32.66 27.14
CA GLY A 25 20.89 -33.42 26.93
C GLY A 25 21.24 -33.68 25.46
N LEU A 26 20.28 -33.54 24.53
CA LEU A 26 20.58 -33.62 23.10
C LEU A 26 21.15 -32.30 22.56
N PRO A 27 22.23 -32.32 21.76
CA PRO A 27 22.72 -31.16 21.03
C PRO A 27 21.60 -30.44 20.26
N SER A 28 21.65 -29.11 20.19
CA SER A 28 20.64 -28.35 19.41
C SER A 28 20.68 -28.77 17.93
N GLY A 29 19.51 -29.04 17.36
CA GLY A 29 19.36 -29.53 15.98
C GLY A 29 19.26 -31.05 15.83
N ASP A 30 19.60 -31.83 16.87
CA ASP A 30 19.38 -33.28 16.82
C ASP A 30 17.88 -33.62 16.89
N PRO A 31 17.41 -34.55 16.04
CA PRO A 31 16.01 -34.95 16.01
C PRO A 31 15.63 -35.72 17.28
N CYS A 32 14.39 -35.56 17.70
CA CYS A 32 13.83 -36.32 18.81
C CYS A 32 13.93 -37.83 18.51
N PRO A 33 14.52 -38.66 19.39
CA PRO A 33 14.62 -40.10 19.17
C PRO A 33 13.28 -40.81 19.02
N ASP A 34 12.22 -40.22 19.60
CA ASP A 34 10.90 -40.83 19.66
C ASP A 34 10.02 -40.50 18.45
N CYS A 35 10.20 -39.33 17.82
CA CYS A 35 9.34 -38.90 16.72
C CYS A 35 10.06 -38.29 15.50
N GLY A 36 11.38 -38.08 15.58
CA GLY A 36 12.19 -37.53 14.49
C GLY A 36 12.12 -36.00 14.34
N GLU A 37 11.23 -35.32 15.05
CA GLU A 37 11.09 -33.87 14.97
C GLU A 37 12.20 -33.12 15.70
N THR A 38 12.59 -31.97 15.16
CA THR A 38 13.68 -31.15 15.72
C THR A 38 13.17 -30.02 16.62
N GLU A 39 11.86 -29.78 16.66
CA GLU A 39 11.23 -28.69 17.42
C GLU A 39 11.24 -28.98 18.93
N ARG A 40 11.59 -27.96 19.73
CA ARG A 40 11.84 -28.08 21.17
C ARG A 40 11.06 -27.05 21.97
N THR A 41 10.43 -27.49 23.05
CA THR A 41 9.71 -26.66 24.02
C THR A 41 10.56 -26.51 25.28
N TYR A 42 10.76 -25.27 25.71
CA TYR A 42 11.49 -24.93 26.93
C TYR A 42 10.49 -24.43 27.97
N LEU A 43 10.47 -25.05 29.16
CA LEU A 43 9.65 -24.56 30.26
C LEU A 43 10.44 -23.50 31.04
N VAL A 44 10.00 -22.24 30.96
CA VAL A 44 10.66 -21.11 31.65
C VAL A 44 9.70 -20.55 32.70
N THR A 45 10.12 -20.52 33.96
CA THR A 45 9.40 -19.81 35.03
C THR A 45 9.77 -18.33 35.03
N ALA A 46 8.79 -17.46 35.34
CA ALA A 46 8.91 -16.00 35.26
C ALA A 46 10.04 -15.46 36.16
N GLY A 47 11.22 -15.33 35.58
CA GLY A 47 12.47 -14.93 36.23
C GLY A 47 13.65 -15.03 35.26
N ASP A 48 13.58 -15.93 34.28
CA ASP A 48 14.68 -16.16 33.34
C ASP A 48 14.36 -15.62 31.94
N THR A 49 15.34 -14.91 31.38
CA THR A 49 15.21 -14.28 30.06
C THR A 49 15.65 -15.28 29.00
N ALA A 50 14.70 -15.86 28.26
CA ALA A 50 15.02 -16.66 27.09
C ALA A 50 15.29 -15.73 25.89
N ARG A 51 16.45 -15.89 25.24
CA ARG A 51 16.77 -15.23 23.96
C ARG A 51 16.76 -16.31 22.87
N ALA A 52 15.73 -16.31 22.04
CA ALA A 52 15.72 -17.07 20.79
C ALA A 52 16.52 -16.27 19.74
N GLU A 53 17.55 -16.88 19.16
CA GLU A 53 18.34 -16.30 18.06
C GLU A 53 17.80 -16.72 16.69
N ASP A 54 16.49 -16.96 16.57
CA ASP A 54 15.90 -17.16 15.25
C ASP A 54 15.39 -15.83 14.71
N SER A 55 16.32 -15.04 14.15
CA SER A 55 15.95 -13.84 13.41
C SER A 55 15.65 -14.26 11.96
N ALA A 56 14.37 -14.42 11.64
CA ALA A 56 13.95 -14.50 10.24
C ALA A 56 14.24 -13.15 9.56
N GLN A 57 15.27 -13.09 8.73
CA GLN A 57 15.50 -11.95 7.84
C GLN A 57 14.67 -12.13 6.57
N ALA A 58 13.54 -11.43 6.49
CA ALA A 58 12.86 -11.21 5.23
C ALA A 58 13.56 -10.08 4.47
N SER A 59 14.17 -10.40 3.32
CA SER A 59 14.65 -9.37 2.41
C SER A 59 13.53 -9.02 1.43
N VAL A 60 13.11 -7.75 1.45
CA VAL A 60 12.20 -7.21 0.43
C VAL A 60 13.08 -6.73 -0.72
N THR A 61 13.03 -7.42 -1.85
CA THR A 61 13.70 -7.00 -3.09
C THR A 61 12.66 -6.43 -4.04
N TYR A 62 12.97 -5.28 -4.65
CA TYR A 62 12.12 -4.66 -5.66
C TYR A 62 12.69 -4.97 -7.03
N VAL A 63 11.87 -5.50 -7.93
CA VAL A 63 12.24 -5.70 -9.33
C VAL A 63 12.43 -4.34 -10.00
N LYS A 64 13.47 -4.24 -10.84
CA LYS A 64 13.81 -2.99 -11.54
C LYS A 64 12.74 -2.59 -12.55
N ASP A 65 12.13 -3.57 -13.20
CA ASP A 65 11.00 -3.36 -14.08
C ASP A 65 9.76 -3.21 -13.18
N ARG A 66 9.22 -1.98 -13.11
CA ARG A 66 8.04 -1.66 -12.32
C ARG A 66 6.80 -1.79 -13.21
N PRO A 67 6.09 -2.93 -13.18
CA PRO A 67 4.94 -3.14 -14.04
C PRO A 67 3.83 -2.14 -13.68
N TRP A 68 3.06 -1.69 -14.66
CA TRP A 68 1.98 -0.72 -14.45
C TRP A 68 0.99 -1.13 -13.35
N GLN A 69 0.82 -2.42 -13.13
CA GLN A 69 -0.03 -3.01 -12.09
C GLN A 69 0.41 -2.63 -10.68
N GLU A 70 1.69 -2.34 -10.42
CA GLU A 70 2.14 -1.86 -9.11
C GLU A 70 1.52 -0.49 -8.78
N LEU A 71 1.54 0.46 -9.72
CA LEU A 71 0.86 1.75 -9.53
C LEU A 71 -0.67 1.58 -9.52
N TRP A 72 -1.21 0.65 -10.31
CA TRP A 72 -2.64 0.34 -10.24
C TRP A 72 -3.06 -0.14 -8.85
N ARG A 73 -2.26 -1.00 -8.20
CA ARG A 73 -2.52 -1.40 -6.81
C ARG A 73 -2.47 -0.22 -5.85
N ALA A 74 -1.58 0.75 -6.05
CA ALA A 74 -1.57 1.97 -5.25
C ALA A 74 -2.85 2.81 -5.46
N VAL A 75 -3.34 2.93 -6.71
CA VAL A 75 -4.63 3.57 -7.02
C VAL A 75 -5.79 2.86 -6.31
N LEU A 76 -5.86 1.52 -6.40
CA LEU A 76 -6.90 0.74 -5.74
C LEU A 76 -6.85 0.88 -4.21
N LYS A 77 -5.65 0.86 -3.63
CA LYS A 77 -5.46 1.10 -2.20
C LYS A 77 -5.93 2.49 -1.81
N GLY A 78 -5.58 3.52 -2.58
CA GLY A 78 -6.01 4.90 -2.31
C GLY A 78 -7.54 5.06 -2.40
N LEU A 79 -8.21 4.38 -3.32
CA LEU A 79 -9.68 4.33 -3.35
C LEU A 79 -10.24 3.65 -2.10
N ALA A 80 -9.70 2.49 -1.72
CA ALA A 80 -10.13 1.77 -0.52
C ALA A 80 -9.96 2.64 0.74
N ASP A 81 -8.83 3.32 0.89
CA ASP A 81 -8.58 4.24 2.00
C ASP A 81 -9.62 5.39 2.02
N LEU A 82 -9.96 5.97 0.86
CA LEU A 82 -11.01 7.00 0.76
C LEU A 82 -12.38 6.46 1.19
N GLU A 83 -12.72 5.24 0.79
CA GLU A 83 -13.97 4.57 1.15
C GLU A 83 -14.03 4.20 2.64
N ASP A 84 -12.91 3.79 3.22
CA ASP A 84 -12.79 3.43 4.63
C ASP A 84 -12.93 4.67 5.51
N VAL A 85 -12.30 5.80 5.15
CA VAL A 85 -12.48 7.07 5.86
C VAL A 85 -13.92 7.56 5.72
N ALA A 86 -14.47 7.54 4.50
CA ALA A 86 -15.83 8.01 4.25
C ALA A 86 -16.89 7.19 5.01
N ALA A 87 -16.65 5.89 5.20
CA ALA A 87 -17.49 5.00 5.99
C ALA A 87 -17.15 4.99 7.50
N ARG A 88 -16.26 5.89 7.96
CA ARG A 88 -15.79 5.96 9.36
C ARG A 88 -15.19 4.65 9.89
N ARG A 89 -14.66 3.80 9.00
CA ARG A 89 -13.97 2.54 9.37
C ARG A 89 -12.53 2.80 9.83
N ILE A 90 -11.93 3.88 9.35
CA ILE A 90 -10.65 4.40 9.82
C ILE A 90 -10.75 5.91 10.04
N ASP A 91 -9.87 6.46 10.87
CA ASP A 91 -9.79 7.90 11.05
C ASP A 91 -9.11 8.58 9.86
N PRO A 92 -9.55 9.81 9.50
CA PRO A 92 -8.90 10.58 8.46
C PRO A 92 -7.45 10.88 8.85
N PRO A 93 -6.55 11.05 7.86
CA PRO A 93 -5.22 11.59 8.13
C PRO A 93 -5.33 12.96 8.82
N SER A 94 -4.32 13.32 9.60
CA SER A 94 -4.26 14.61 10.30
C SER A 94 -4.37 15.81 9.34
N ASP A 95 -3.89 15.65 8.10
CA ASP A 95 -4.18 16.53 6.99
C ASP A 95 -5.14 15.85 6.00
N TRP A 96 -6.41 16.28 6.02
CA TRP A 96 -7.48 15.81 5.14
C TRP A 96 -7.17 15.91 3.65
N ARG A 97 -6.20 16.74 3.26
CA ARG A 97 -5.83 16.95 1.86
C ARG A 97 -4.93 15.84 1.33
N THR A 98 -4.18 15.17 2.22
CA THR A 98 -3.15 14.20 1.84
C THR A 98 -3.76 13.06 1.03
N LEU A 99 -4.76 12.38 1.59
CA LEU A 99 -5.35 11.19 0.98
C LEU A 99 -5.92 11.44 -0.43
N PRO A 100 -6.84 12.41 -0.66
CA PRO A 100 -7.34 12.68 -2.01
C PRO A 100 -6.26 13.20 -2.97
N THR A 101 -5.25 13.91 -2.46
CA THR A 101 -4.16 14.43 -3.31
C THR A 101 -3.24 13.32 -3.80
N GLU A 102 -2.80 12.41 -2.92
CA GLU A 102 -1.96 11.27 -3.30
C GLU A 102 -2.71 10.33 -4.25
N PHE A 103 -3.98 10.03 -3.98
CA PHE A 103 -4.82 9.26 -4.91
C PHE A 103 -4.87 9.91 -6.31
N CYS A 104 -5.09 11.24 -6.37
CA CYS A 104 -5.13 11.95 -7.66
C CYS A 104 -3.80 11.89 -8.41
N LYS A 105 -2.66 11.92 -7.70
CA LYS A 105 -1.33 11.77 -8.30
C LYS A 105 -1.18 10.38 -8.91
N ASP A 106 -1.50 9.33 -8.17
CA ASP A 106 -1.37 7.95 -8.66
C ASP A 106 -2.27 7.70 -9.88
N VAL A 107 -3.54 8.14 -9.81
CA VAL A 107 -4.48 8.07 -10.94
C VAL A 107 -3.95 8.77 -12.18
N TRP A 108 -3.38 9.98 -12.02
CA TRP A 108 -2.88 10.74 -13.15
C TRP A 108 -1.59 10.14 -13.74
N HIS A 109 -0.70 9.63 -12.89
CA HIS A 109 0.59 9.08 -13.30
C HIS A 109 0.50 7.67 -13.89
N LEU A 110 -0.62 6.97 -13.69
CA LEU A 110 -0.85 5.65 -14.27
C LEU A 110 -0.70 5.61 -15.79
N LYS A 111 -1.08 6.69 -16.48
CA LYS A 111 -0.87 6.83 -17.93
C LYS A 111 0.60 6.73 -18.33
N ASP A 112 1.51 7.25 -17.49
CA ASP A 112 2.94 7.26 -17.78
C ASP A 112 3.53 5.87 -17.55
N TRP A 113 3.02 5.13 -16.57
CA TRP A 113 3.40 3.73 -16.38
C TRP A 113 2.92 2.86 -17.54
N LEU A 114 1.64 2.96 -17.90
CA LEU A 114 1.08 2.26 -19.06
C LEU A 114 1.85 2.56 -20.36
N ARG A 115 2.22 3.83 -20.60
CA ARG A 115 2.96 4.21 -21.81
C ARG A 115 4.37 3.61 -21.86
N ASN A 116 5.04 3.52 -20.72
CA ASN A 116 6.45 3.12 -20.66
C ASN A 116 6.64 1.62 -20.37
N ASP A 117 5.57 0.90 -20.01
CA ASP A 117 5.63 -0.53 -19.77
C ASP A 117 5.75 -1.31 -21.10
N PRO A 118 6.82 -2.12 -21.30
CA PRO A 118 7.00 -2.89 -22.52
C PRO A 118 5.99 -4.04 -22.70
N ALA A 119 5.35 -4.50 -21.63
CA ALA A 119 4.31 -5.53 -21.68
C ALA A 119 2.95 -5.00 -22.16
N VAL A 120 2.75 -3.68 -22.16
CA VAL A 120 1.51 -3.04 -22.63
C VAL A 120 1.51 -2.98 -24.18
N PRO A 121 0.42 -3.40 -24.86
CA PRO A 121 0.32 -3.34 -26.32
C PRO A 121 0.56 -1.92 -26.87
N GLN A 122 1.29 -1.81 -27.98
CA GLN A 122 1.62 -0.51 -28.60
C GLN A 122 0.40 0.40 -28.79
N VAL A 123 -0.72 -0.16 -29.25
CA VAL A 123 -1.98 0.59 -29.46
C VAL A 123 -2.49 1.26 -28.18
N ALA A 124 -2.34 0.62 -27.02
CA ALA A 124 -2.74 1.17 -25.73
C ALA A 124 -1.76 2.25 -25.28
N ARG A 125 -0.45 2.03 -25.47
CA ARG A 125 0.59 3.02 -25.14
C ARG A 125 0.40 4.31 -25.92
N ASP A 126 0.02 4.21 -27.19
CA ASP A 126 -0.20 5.36 -28.07
C ASP A 126 -1.49 6.13 -27.73
N SER A 127 -2.52 5.45 -27.24
CA SER A 127 -3.84 6.06 -26.94
C SER A 127 -3.98 6.62 -25.52
N VAL A 128 -3.21 6.10 -24.55
CA VAL A 128 -3.43 6.34 -23.11
C VAL A 128 -3.43 7.80 -22.70
N ASP A 129 -2.58 8.62 -23.32
CA ASP A 129 -2.51 10.05 -23.02
C ASP A 129 -3.73 10.83 -23.50
N GLY A 130 -4.24 10.46 -24.68
CA GLY A 130 -5.47 11.04 -25.23
C GLY A 130 -6.65 10.70 -24.33
N TYR A 131 -6.76 9.41 -23.99
CA TYR A 131 -7.80 8.89 -23.12
C TYR A 131 -7.82 9.60 -21.75
N ALA A 132 -6.68 9.59 -21.04
CA ALA A 132 -6.58 10.18 -19.70
C ALA A 132 -6.93 11.68 -19.66
N LYS A 133 -6.73 12.42 -20.75
CA LYS A 133 -7.05 13.85 -20.82
C LYS A 133 -8.53 14.13 -21.06
N THR A 134 -9.27 13.19 -21.64
CA THR A 134 -10.68 13.37 -22.00
C THR A 134 -11.64 12.80 -20.97
N GLN A 135 -11.21 11.82 -20.16
CA GLN A 135 -12.07 11.23 -19.14
C GLN A 135 -12.22 12.17 -17.94
N PRO A 136 -13.45 12.55 -17.53
CA PRO A 136 -13.65 13.60 -16.53
C PRO A 136 -13.05 13.31 -15.15
N GLY A 137 -13.11 12.07 -14.65
CA GLY A 137 -12.53 11.70 -13.36
C GLY A 137 -11.00 11.79 -13.39
N ILE A 138 -10.37 11.19 -14.40
CA ILE A 138 -8.91 11.25 -14.59
C ILE A 138 -8.45 12.69 -14.86
N ALA A 139 -9.22 13.48 -15.62
CA ALA A 139 -8.90 14.88 -15.91
C ALA A 139 -8.97 15.77 -14.66
N LEU A 140 -9.88 15.51 -13.72
CA LEU A 140 -9.87 16.21 -12.42
C LEU A 140 -8.64 15.80 -11.59
N ALA A 141 -8.31 14.51 -11.56
CA ALA A 141 -7.12 14.00 -10.87
C ALA A 141 -5.84 14.64 -11.42
N ARG A 142 -5.73 14.81 -12.74
CA ARG A 142 -4.68 15.59 -13.40
C ARG A 142 -4.57 16.99 -12.84
N ASP A 143 -5.70 17.68 -12.73
CA ASP A 143 -5.72 19.08 -12.32
C ASP A 143 -5.26 19.20 -10.86
N VAL A 144 -5.70 18.31 -9.97
CA VAL A 144 -5.22 18.24 -8.58
C VAL A 144 -3.72 17.92 -8.50
N ALA A 145 -3.27 16.86 -9.20
CA ALA A 145 -1.88 16.43 -9.17
C ALA A 145 -0.93 17.53 -9.67
N ASN A 146 -1.24 18.15 -10.81
CA ASN A 146 -0.42 19.21 -11.37
C ASN A 146 -0.46 20.48 -10.52
N THR A 147 -1.61 20.80 -9.92
CA THR A 147 -1.72 21.97 -9.04
C THR A 147 -0.88 21.77 -7.78
N SER A 148 -0.93 20.58 -7.15
CA SER A 148 -0.08 20.25 -5.98
C SER A 148 1.42 20.34 -6.29
N LYS A 149 1.82 19.99 -7.53
CA LYS A 149 3.21 20.00 -7.98
C LYS A 149 3.72 21.41 -8.28
N HIS A 150 2.89 22.24 -8.90
CA HIS A 150 3.30 23.53 -9.45
C HIS A 150 2.89 24.74 -8.61
N LEU A 151 2.11 24.54 -7.54
CA LEU A 151 1.51 25.58 -6.69
C LEU A 151 0.49 26.48 -7.40
N LYS A 152 0.65 26.74 -8.71
CA LYS A 152 -0.26 27.46 -9.60
C LYS A 152 -0.30 26.82 -10.98
N ARG A 153 -1.35 27.12 -11.76
CA ARG A 153 -1.49 26.64 -13.14
C ARG A 153 -1.39 27.80 -14.13
N ASN A 154 -1.09 27.46 -15.38
CA ASN A 154 -1.00 28.47 -16.44
C ASN A 154 -2.41 28.89 -16.89
N LEU A 155 -2.51 30.09 -17.48
CA LEU A 155 -3.74 30.60 -18.06
C LEU A 155 -4.34 29.60 -19.06
N GLY A 156 -5.63 29.31 -18.93
CA GLY A 156 -6.33 28.32 -19.76
C GLY A 156 -6.26 26.89 -19.24
N GLN A 157 -5.68 26.67 -18.06
CA GLN A 157 -5.72 25.41 -17.33
C GLN A 157 -6.65 25.53 -16.12
N ARG A 158 -7.09 24.39 -15.60
CA ARG A 158 -7.83 24.33 -14.33
C ARG A 158 -6.87 24.16 -13.17
N GLU A 159 -7.04 24.99 -12.15
CA GLU A 159 -6.47 24.81 -10.81
C GLU A 159 -7.45 23.98 -9.99
N ALA A 160 -6.96 22.98 -9.25
CA ALA A 160 -7.80 22.16 -8.39
C ALA A 160 -7.05 21.73 -7.14
N TYR A 161 -7.74 21.74 -5.99
CA TYR A 161 -7.16 21.40 -4.69
C TYR A 161 -8.15 20.58 -3.88
N ALA A 162 -7.66 19.61 -3.12
CA ALA A 162 -8.40 19.09 -1.97
C ALA A 162 -8.45 20.21 -0.91
N THR A 163 -9.64 20.64 -0.51
CA THR A 163 -9.82 21.80 0.39
C THR A 163 -10.33 21.44 1.77
N GLY A 164 -10.82 20.21 1.96
CA GLY A 164 -11.29 19.73 3.25
C GLY A 164 -12.37 18.68 3.10
N GLY A 165 -13.26 18.60 4.08
CA GLY A 165 -14.32 17.61 4.13
C GLY A 165 -15.34 17.93 5.21
N THR A 166 -16.44 17.18 5.22
CA THR A 166 -17.36 17.14 6.37
C THR A 166 -17.19 15.82 7.09
N VAL A 167 -17.33 15.83 8.41
CA VAL A 167 -17.36 14.60 9.23
C VAL A 167 -18.63 14.63 10.06
N THR A 168 -19.39 13.55 9.99
CA THR A 168 -20.54 13.24 10.85
C THR A 168 -20.23 11.97 11.65
N GLU A 169 -21.12 11.59 12.56
CA GLU A 169 -20.97 10.32 13.30
C GLU A 169 -20.93 9.11 12.37
N GLU A 170 -21.68 9.16 11.27
CA GLU A 170 -21.88 8.04 10.36
C GLU A 170 -21.04 8.11 9.07
N SER A 171 -20.49 9.27 8.72
CA SER A 171 -19.84 9.46 7.44
C SER A 171 -18.76 10.55 7.43
N ALA A 172 -17.86 10.48 6.46
CA ALA A 172 -17.00 11.60 6.09
C ALA A 172 -17.05 11.85 4.58
N SER A 173 -16.83 13.10 4.17
CA SER A 173 -16.69 13.50 2.78
C SER A 173 -15.36 14.19 2.54
N PHE A 174 -14.94 14.23 1.28
CA PHE A 174 -13.74 14.95 0.85
C PHE A 174 -14.13 15.89 -0.28
N ARG A 175 -13.67 17.13 -0.20
CA ARG A 175 -14.04 18.19 -1.13
C ARG A 175 -12.85 18.59 -1.99
N ILE A 176 -13.06 18.57 -3.31
CA ILE A 176 -12.16 19.18 -4.29
C ILE A 176 -12.81 20.47 -4.77
N GLU A 177 -12.09 21.57 -4.69
CA GLU A 177 -12.48 22.84 -5.33
C GLU A 177 -11.60 23.07 -6.54
N TRP A 178 -12.19 23.66 -7.58
CA TRP A 178 -11.47 23.98 -8.81
C TRP A 178 -11.87 25.34 -9.37
N THR A 179 -10.93 25.92 -10.12
CA THR A 179 -11.09 27.20 -10.83
C THR A 179 -10.52 27.07 -12.23
N ASP A 180 -11.32 27.43 -13.24
CA ASP A 180 -10.83 27.63 -14.60
C ASP A 180 -10.12 28.99 -14.68
N THR A 181 -8.80 28.99 -14.90
CA THR A 181 -7.97 30.20 -14.82
C THR A 181 -8.27 31.24 -15.90
N LYS A 182 -8.94 30.86 -17.00
CA LYS A 182 -9.25 31.77 -18.10
C LYS A 182 -10.62 32.43 -17.92
N SER A 183 -11.63 31.65 -17.57
CA SER A 183 -13.01 32.11 -17.41
C SER A 183 -13.32 32.60 -16.00
N GLY A 184 -12.52 32.20 -15.01
CA GLY A 184 -12.78 32.45 -13.59
C GLY A 184 -13.91 31.59 -13.02
N VAL A 185 -14.49 30.68 -13.81
CA VAL A 185 -15.54 29.77 -13.34
C VAL A 185 -14.96 28.85 -12.28
N THR A 186 -15.67 28.73 -11.18
CA THR A 186 -15.31 27.85 -10.07
C THR A 186 -16.31 26.70 -9.95
N GLY A 187 -15.88 25.64 -9.28
CA GLY A 187 -16.76 24.53 -8.94
C GLY A 187 -16.21 23.69 -7.81
N THR A 188 -17.05 22.77 -7.36
CA THR A 188 -16.79 21.89 -6.22
C THR A 188 -17.22 20.48 -6.58
N GLU A 189 -16.41 19.50 -6.21
CA GLU A 189 -16.66 18.08 -6.46
C GLU A 189 -16.40 17.26 -5.18
N ASP A 190 -17.16 16.19 -5.01
CA ASP A 190 -16.88 15.17 -3.99
C ASP A 190 -15.74 14.27 -4.47
N ALA A 191 -14.64 14.20 -3.70
CA ALA A 191 -13.43 13.52 -4.11
C ALA A 191 -13.63 12.00 -4.22
N LEU A 192 -14.45 11.39 -3.34
CA LEU A 192 -14.70 9.96 -3.37
C LEU A 192 -15.52 9.57 -4.61
N THR A 193 -16.54 10.36 -4.94
CA THR A 193 -17.33 10.20 -6.17
C THR A 193 -16.44 10.25 -7.41
N LYS A 194 -15.53 11.24 -7.47
CA LYS A 194 -14.58 11.38 -8.57
C LYS A 194 -13.50 10.30 -8.58
N ALA A 195 -13.10 9.79 -7.43
CA ALA A 195 -12.18 8.67 -7.30
C ALA A 195 -12.78 7.39 -7.88
N ARG A 196 -14.02 7.06 -7.51
CA ARG A 196 -14.76 5.93 -8.09
C ARG A 196 -14.91 6.07 -9.60
N GLN A 197 -15.25 7.27 -10.07
CA GLN A 197 -15.36 7.55 -11.50
C GLN A 197 -14.02 7.31 -12.21
N ALA A 198 -12.91 7.83 -11.69
CA ALA A 198 -11.59 7.68 -12.31
C ALA A 198 -11.12 6.21 -12.36
N VAL A 199 -11.39 5.43 -11.32
CA VAL A 199 -11.10 3.98 -11.31
C VAL A 199 -11.91 3.26 -12.39
N GLN A 200 -13.19 3.60 -12.57
CA GLN A 200 -14.00 2.98 -13.62
C GLN A 200 -13.58 3.42 -15.04
N GLU A 201 -13.15 4.66 -15.21
CA GLU A 201 -12.55 5.14 -16.45
C GLU A 201 -11.27 4.32 -16.77
N TRP A 202 -10.38 4.11 -15.81
CA TRP A 202 -9.21 3.25 -16.02
C TRP A 202 -9.56 1.80 -16.35
N ARG A 203 -10.53 1.21 -15.65
CA ARG A 203 -11.02 -0.15 -15.95
C ARG A 203 -11.61 -0.27 -17.35
N SER A 204 -12.32 0.77 -17.81
CA SER A 204 -12.85 0.82 -19.17
C SER A 204 -11.70 0.81 -20.19
N PHE A 205 -10.66 1.62 -19.96
CA PHE A 205 -9.45 1.60 -20.79
C PHE A 205 -8.78 0.22 -20.81
N PHE A 206 -8.68 -0.46 -19.67
CA PHE A 206 -8.11 -1.79 -19.60
C PHE A 206 -8.91 -2.80 -20.41
N ALA A 207 -10.24 -2.79 -20.26
CA ALA A 207 -11.13 -3.66 -21.00
C ALA A 207 -11.03 -3.43 -22.52
N ASP A 208 -11.03 -2.16 -22.96
CA ASP A 208 -10.94 -1.80 -24.38
C ASP A 208 -9.61 -2.22 -25.03
N HIS A 209 -8.56 -2.37 -24.23
CA HIS A 209 -7.22 -2.73 -24.67
C HIS A 209 -6.77 -4.16 -24.29
N GLY A 210 -7.65 -4.95 -23.67
CA GLY A 210 -7.35 -6.33 -23.24
C GLY A 210 -6.25 -6.41 -22.17
N LEU A 211 -6.16 -5.41 -21.29
CA LEU A 211 -5.19 -5.37 -20.20
C LEU A 211 -5.74 -6.08 -18.97
N ASP A 212 -4.95 -6.98 -18.39
CA ASP A 212 -5.28 -7.68 -17.15
C ASP A 212 -4.75 -6.89 -15.94
N GLU A 213 -5.67 -6.37 -15.13
CA GLU A 213 -5.34 -5.63 -13.91
C GLU A 213 -4.80 -6.50 -12.76
N THR A 214 -4.88 -7.83 -12.90
CA THR A 214 -4.46 -8.81 -11.89
C THR A 214 -3.17 -9.54 -12.23
N ALA A 215 -2.71 -9.46 -13.48
CA ALA A 215 -1.46 -10.07 -13.91
C ALA A 215 -0.27 -9.45 -13.15
N ALA A 216 0.56 -10.31 -12.55
CA ALA A 216 1.75 -9.93 -11.79
C ALA A 216 2.98 -9.82 -12.69
#